data_AF-A0A1Y6CRG4-F1
#
_entry.id   AF-A0A1Y6CRG4-F1
#
_cell.length_a   1.000
_cell.length_b   1.000
_cell.length_c   1.000
_cell.angle_alpha   90.00
_cell.angle_beta   90.00
_cell.angle_gamma   90.00
#
_symmetry.space_group_name_H-M   'P 1'
#
loop_
_entity.id
_entity.type
_entity.pdbx_description
1 polymer ?
#
loop_
_entity_poly.entity_id
_entity_poly.type
_entity_poly.pdbx_seq_one_letter_code
_entity_poly.pdbx_strand_id
1 'polypeptide(L)' 'MVDEVDHVQELQLRRTERAVRAVQSFLEQDGADDCTDCGNPIPAARRQAYPAARRCVVCQGYLERREA' A
#
# COMPACT_ATOMS: atom_id res chain seq x y z
N MET A 1 -13.28 34.62 11.90
CA MET A 1 -12.78 34.85 10.54
C MET A 1 -11.77 33.74 10.30
N VAL A 2 -12.00 32.91 9.29
CA VAL A 2 -11.05 31.88 8.89
C VAL A 2 -9.97 32.59 8.09
N ASP A 3 -8.72 32.45 8.50
CA ASP A 3 -7.62 33.09 7.79
C ASP A 3 -7.11 32.22 6.63
N GLU A 4 -6.14 32.74 5.88
CA GLU A 4 -5.56 32.03 4.74
C GLU A 4 -4.86 30.73 5.19
N VAL A 5 -4.26 30.72 6.37
CA VAL A 5 -3.53 29.57 6.91
C VAL A 5 -4.51 28.45 7.27
N ASP A 6 -5.63 28.78 7.90
CA ASP A 6 -6.70 27.85 8.23
C ASP A 6 -7.22 27.14 6.95
N HIS A 7 -7.42 27.89 5.86
CA HIS A 7 -7.91 27.33 4.60
C HIS A 7 -6.89 26.40 3.93
N VAL A 8 -5.60 26.77 3.93
CA VAL A 8 -4.52 25.92 3.40
C VAL A 8 -4.40 24.62 4.21
N GLN A 9 -4.47 24.70 5.54
CA GLN A 9 -4.43 23.51 6.39
C GLN A 9 -5.59 22.55 6.10
N GLU A 10 -6.80 23.07 5.91
CA GLU A 10 -7.95 22.24 5.57
C GLU A 10 -7.75 21.49 4.24
N LEU A 11 -7.17 22.15 3.22
CA LEU A 11 -6.85 21.51 1.95
C LEU A 11 -5.77 20.43 2.08
N GLN A 12 -4.74 20.68 2.89
CA GLN A 12 -3.68 19.70 3.19
C GLN A 12 -4.28 18.46 3.87
N LEU A 13 -5.10 18.66 4.90
CA LEU A 13 -5.77 17.57 5.63
C LEU A 13 -6.61 16.71 4.68
N ARG A 14 -7.49 17.33 3.89
CA ARG A 14 -8.33 16.61 2.90
C ARG A 14 -7.49 15.81 1.90
N ARG A 15 -6.35 16.34 1.47
CA ARG A 15 -5.44 15.62 0.57
C ARG A 15 -4.81 14.41 1.26
N THR A 16 -4.33 14.58 2.49
CA THR A 16 -3.74 13.49 3.27
C THR A 16 -4.76 12.39 3.58
N GLU A 17 -5.98 12.75 3.99
CA GLU A 17 -7.07 11.81 4.27
C GLU A 17 -7.40 10.95 3.06
N ARG A 18 -7.49 11.57 1.87
CA ARG A 18 -7.71 10.84 0.61
C ARG A 18 -6.58 9.87 0.29
N ALA A 19 -5.33 10.29 0.49
CA ALA A 19 -4.17 9.43 0.27
C ALA A 19 -4.14 8.25 1.24
N VAL A 20 -4.37 8.49 2.54
CA VAL A 20 -4.45 7.45 3.57
C VAL A 20 -5.59 6.47 3.27
N ARG A 21 -6.79 6.98 2.95
CA ARG A 21 -7.94 6.14 2.62
C ARG A 21 -7.67 5.27 1.38
N ALA A 22 -7.02 5.81 0.36
CA ALA A 22 -6.65 5.04 -0.83
C ALA A 22 -5.71 3.88 -0.47
N VAL A 23 -4.68 4.13 0.35
CA VAL A 23 -3.77 3.08 0.83
C VAL A 23 -4.52 2.05 1.67
N GLN A 24 -5.34 2.47 2.63
CA GLN A 24 -6.14 1.56 3.46
C GLN A 24 -7.03 0.65 2.62
N SER A 25 -7.76 1.21 1.64
CA SER A 25 -8.62 0.41 0.76
C SER A 25 -7.87 -0.62 -0.08
N PHE A 26 -6.59 -0.37 -0.39
CA PHE A 26 -5.73 -1.34 -1.07
C PHE A 26 -5.27 -2.45 -0.11
N LEU A 27 -4.97 -2.12 1.15
CA LEU A 27 -4.55 -3.08 2.17
C LEU A 27 -5.66 -4.05 2.58
N GLU A 28 -6.92 -3.64 2.45
CA GLU A 28 -8.11 -4.45 2.73
C GLU A 28 -8.43 -5.46 1.62
N GLN A 29 -7.80 -5.36 0.44
CA GLN A 29 -8.04 -6.30 -0.65
C GLN A 29 -7.38 -7.65 -0.38
N ASP A 30 -8.05 -8.72 -0.81
CA ASP A 30 -7.46 -10.06 -0.81
C ASP A 30 -6.21 -10.10 -1.71
N GLY A 31 -5.13 -10.64 -1.17
CA GLY A 31 -3.89 -10.89 -1.91
C GLY A 31 -4.02 -12.05 -2.89
N ALA A 32 -2.90 -12.37 -3.53
CA ALA A 32 -2.79 -13.53 -4.42
C ALA A 32 -2.26 -14.75 -3.65
N ASP A 33 -2.70 -15.94 -4.04
CA ASP A 33 -2.11 -17.18 -3.54
C ASP A 33 -0.74 -17.45 -4.16
N ASP A 34 -0.58 -17.07 -5.43
CA ASP A 34 0.65 -17.22 -6.20
C ASP A 34 1.25 -15.86 -6.56
N CYS A 35 2.58 -15.81 -6.60
CA CYS A 35 3.31 -14.60 -6.94
C CYS A 35 3.09 -14.23 -8.41
N THR A 36 2.68 -13.00 -8.68
CA THR A 36 2.41 -12.52 -10.05
C THR A 36 3.65 -12.45 -10.95
N ASP A 37 4.87 -12.37 -10.39
CA ASP A 37 6.11 -12.23 -11.18
C ASP A 37 6.80 -13.57 -11.45
N CYS A 38 6.86 -14.46 -10.45
CA CYS A 38 7.57 -15.74 -10.57
C CYS A 38 6.67 -16.99 -10.56
N GLY A 39 5.37 -16.83 -10.31
CA GLY A 39 4.41 -17.95 -10.28
C GLY A 39 4.53 -18.88 -9.07
N ASN A 40 5.47 -18.63 -8.15
CA ASN A 40 5.61 -19.45 -6.95
C ASN A 40 4.56 -19.09 -5.89
N PRO A 41 4.10 -20.06 -5.08
CA PRO A 41 3.13 -19.80 -4.02
C PRO A 41 3.66 -18.81 -2.99
N ILE A 42 2.81 -17.88 -2.54
CA ILE A 42 3.16 -16.89 -1.52
C ILE A 42 3.17 -17.56 -0.14
N PRO A 43 4.29 -17.48 0.62
CA PRO A 43 4.39 -18.11 1.93
C PRO A 43 3.27 -17.68 2.88
N ALA A 44 2.72 -18.62 3.66
CA ALA A 44 1.64 -18.34 4.61
C ALA A 44 1.99 -17.21 5.60
N ALA A 45 3.24 -17.18 6.09
CA ALA A 45 3.72 -16.09 6.95
C ALA A 45 3.60 -14.70 6.29
N ARG A 46 3.81 -14.62 4.96
CA ARG A 46 3.64 -13.37 4.19
C ARG A 46 2.16 -13.00 4.06
N ARG A 47 1.29 -13.96 3.75
CA ARG A 47 -0.16 -13.74 3.65
C ARG A 47 -0.78 -13.32 4.99
N GLN A 48 -0.27 -13.85 6.10
CA GLN A 48 -0.71 -13.46 7.45
C GLN A 48 -0.24 -12.04 7.82
N ALA A 49 1.03 -11.71 7.55
CA ALA A 49 1.58 -10.39 7.86
C ALA A 49 1.05 -9.28 6.93
N TYR A 50 0.75 -9.64 5.68
CA TYR A 50 0.28 -8.72 4.65
C TYR A 50 -0.77 -9.40 3.77
N PRO A 51 -2.06 -9.33 4.13
CA PRO A 51 -3.15 -10.01 3.41
C PRO A 51 -3.24 -9.61 1.94
N ALA A 52 -2.98 -8.34 1.61
CA ALA A 52 -2.97 -7.82 0.24
C ALA A 52 -1.71 -8.18 -0.58
N ALA A 53 -0.89 -9.14 -0.13
CA ALA A 53 0.34 -9.54 -0.84
C ALA A 53 0.03 -10.12 -2.22
N ARG A 54 0.57 -9.52 -3.29
CA ARG A 54 0.51 -10.08 -4.67
C ARG A 54 1.84 -10.70 -5.14
N ARG A 55 2.92 -10.46 -4.39
CA ARG A 55 4.28 -10.91 -4.74
C ARG A 55 4.93 -11.63 -3.57
N CYS A 56 5.78 -12.60 -3.88
CA CYS A 56 6.63 -13.23 -2.88
C CYS A 56 7.67 -12.24 -2.33
N VAL A 57 8.23 -12.54 -1.16
CA VAL A 57 9.21 -11.66 -0.48
C VAL A 57 10.44 -11.39 -1.35
N VAL A 58 10.85 -12.36 -2.17
CA VAL A 58 12.01 -12.25 -3.04
C VAL A 58 11.75 -11.25 -4.17
N CYS A 59 10.67 -11.46 -4.94
CA CYS A 59 10.29 -10.56 -6.04
C CYS A 59 9.98 -9.15 -5.54
N GLN A 60 9.30 -9.03 -4.39
CA GLN A 60 9.04 -7.74 -3.76
C GLN A 60 10.35 -7.03 -3.40
N GLY A 61 11.31 -7.72 -2.78
CA GLY A 61 12.59 -7.12 -2.42
C GLY A 61 13.44 -6.72 -3.64
N TYR A 62 13.32 -7.42 -4.78
CA TYR A 62 13.96 -6.98 -6.02
C TYR A 62 13.32 -5.70 -6.57
N LEU A 63 12.01 -5.56 -6.46
CA LEU A 63 11.28 -4.37 -6.91
C LEU A 63 11.63 -3.15 -6.07
N GLU A 64 11.59 -3.28 -4.74
CA GLU A 64 11.94 -2.20 -3.82
C GLU A 64 13.38 -1.71 -4.03
N ARG A 65 14.32 -2.63 -4.31
CA ARG A 65 15.72 -2.26 -4.64
C ARG A 65 15.89 -1.57 -5.99
N ARG A 66 14.93 -1.72 -6.93
CA ARG A 66 14.96 -1.05 -8.24
C ARG A 66 14.31 0.32 -8.20
N GLU A 67 13.38 0.53 -7.27
CA GLU A 67 12.64 1.78 -7.09
C GLU A 67 13.27 2.71 -6.03
N ALA A 68 14.18 2.18 -5.20
CA ALA A 68 15.05 2.94 -4.30
C ALA A 68 16.22 3.60 -5.05
#